data_AF-A0A067C334-F1
#
_entry.id   AF-A0A067C334-F1
#
_cell.length_a   1.000
_cell.length_b   1.000
_cell.length_c   1.000
_cell.angle_alpha   90.00
_cell.angle_beta   90.00
_cell.angle_gamma   90.00
#
_symmetry.space_group_name_H-M   'P 1'
#
loop_
_entity.id
_entity.type
_entity.pdbx_description
1 polymer ?
#
loop_
_entity_poly.entity_id
_entity_poly.type
_entity_poly.pdbx_seq_one_letter_code
_entity_poly.pdbx_strand_id
1 'polypeptide(L)'
;MAQRLCPSRPTVLDVDGVPVTILQYMSDADDVVSFVRAMPLAMRTPALTALLELLEMSGGAKHWPTPSLYSATYDEIDCIGAAISLFNSACINGFCLSKHWPASGDPAFRLPFCSFIAMWATKMTTVDMSDLQFPTYRDEFCRMLARCTSLKRVRIPTEDDLLEAVTSSAHSVAELSLAPPHDKENFPPRAIAALQRWLASGHARRLKLARFSVPIDAGLPRGARASPTLTSLR
;
A
#
# COMPACT_ATOMS: atom_id res chain seq x y z
N MET A 1 59.78 0.96 0.25
CA MET A 1 58.99 0.30 1.33
C MET A 1 57.60 0.02 0.76
N ALA A 2 57.27 -1.25 0.49
CA ALA A 2 55.97 -1.63 -0.06
C ALA A 2 54.98 -1.88 1.09
N GLN A 3 53.98 -1.02 1.22
CA GLN A 3 52.91 -1.15 2.20
C GLN A 3 52.02 -2.32 1.78
N ARG A 4 52.04 -3.42 2.54
CA ARG A 4 51.10 -4.55 2.32
C ARG A 4 49.70 -4.05 2.67
N LEU A 5 48.85 -3.92 1.65
CA LEU A 5 47.40 -3.79 1.83
C LEU A 5 46.91 -5.07 2.51
N CYS A 6 46.61 -5.00 3.79
CA CYS A 6 45.87 -6.08 4.47
C CYS A 6 44.48 -6.16 3.85
N PRO A 7 44.05 -7.32 3.33
CA PRO A 7 42.67 -7.49 2.89
C PRO A 7 41.75 -7.30 4.11
N SER A 8 40.81 -6.35 4.00
CA SER A 8 39.73 -6.22 4.98
C SER A 8 38.98 -7.55 5.07
N ARG A 9 38.80 -8.06 6.29
CA ARG A 9 37.99 -9.27 6.49
C ARG A 9 36.55 -8.98 6.08
N PRO A 10 35.90 -9.88 5.33
CA PRO A 10 34.48 -9.73 5.01
C PRO A 10 33.68 -9.70 6.31
N THR A 11 32.92 -8.64 6.49
CA THR A 11 31.95 -8.40 7.54
C THR A 11 30.58 -8.97 7.15
N VAL A 12 29.69 -9.13 8.11
CA VAL A 12 28.30 -9.58 7.85
C VAL A 12 27.54 -8.63 6.91
N LEU A 13 27.97 -7.36 6.83
CA LEU A 13 27.39 -6.36 5.93
C LEU A 13 27.83 -6.55 4.47
N ASP A 14 28.87 -7.35 4.21
CA ASP A 14 29.32 -7.70 2.86
C ASP A 14 28.45 -8.81 2.23
N VAL A 15 27.51 -9.38 2.99
CA VAL A 15 26.55 -10.36 2.46
C VAL A 15 25.38 -9.63 1.82
N ASP A 16 25.16 -9.90 0.54
CA ASP A 16 24.06 -9.32 -0.24
C ASP A 16 22.71 -9.47 0.47
N GLY A 17 22.00 -8.35 0.61
CA GLY A 17 20.66 -8.30 1.20
C GLY A 17 20.61 -8.27 2.73
N VAL A 18 21.71 -8.51 3.46
CA VAL A 18 21.72 -8.40 4.93
C VAL A 18 21.42 -6.97 5.41
N PRO A 19 22.05 -5.91 4.86
CA PRO A 19 21.72 -4.53 5.27
C PRO A 19 20.25 -4.19 5.03
N VAL A 20 19.69 -4.64 3.91
CA VAL A 20 18.27 -4.43 3.56
C VAL A 20 17.36 -5.16 4.54
N THR A 21 17.73 -6.38 4.92
CA THR A 21 16.97 -7.18 5.90
C THR A 21 16.98 -6.49 7.26
N ILE A 22 18.15 -6.04 7.74
CA ILE A 22 18.28 -5.32 9.03
C ILE A 22 17.39 -4.07 9.02
N LEU A 23 17.48 -3.26 7.96
CA LEU A 23 16.63 -2.09 7.75
C LEU A 23 15.15 -2.44 7.85
N GLN A 24 14.71 -3.49 7.17
CA GLN A 24 13.33 -3.94 7.15
C GLN A 24 12.77 -4.37 8.53
N TYR A 25 13.64 -4.66 9.51
CA TYR A 25 13.25 -4.93 10.90
C TYR A 25 13.25 -3.68 11.80
N MET A 26 13.82 -2.56 11.34
CA MET A 26 13.83 -1.30 12.09
C MET A 26 12.49 -0.59 11.92
N SER A 27 11.81 -0.35 13.04
CA SER A 27 10.52 0.36 13.04
C SER A 27 10.68 1.87 13.09
N ASP A 28 11.79 2.34 13.68
CA ASP A 28 12.08 3.75 13.90
C ASP A 28 12.92 4.34 12.74
N ALA A 29 12.58 5.56 12.33
CA ALA A 29 13.24 6.23 11.21
C ALA A 29 14.64 6.74 11.59
N ASP A 30 14.86 7.19 12.82
CA ASP A 30 16.15 7.69 13.30
C ASP A 30 17.18 6.56 13.41
N ASP A 31 16.73 5.37 13.79
CA ASP A 31 17.55 4.15 13.78
C ASP A 31 18.01 3.81 12.36
N VAL A 32 17.11 3.90 11.38
CA VAL A 32 17.42 3.69 9.97
C VAL A 32 18.43 4.71 9.46
N VAL A 33 18.20 6.00 9.73
CA VAL A 33 19.12 7.08 9.35
C VAL A 33 20.50 6.83 9.95
N SER A 34 20.56 6.52 11.25
CA SER A 34 21.82 6.23 11.94
C SER A 34 22.53 5.00 11.36
N PHE A 35 21.78 3.94 11.05
CA PHE A 35 22.32 2.73 10.42
C PHE A 35 22.89 3.03 9.03
N VAL A 36 22.14 3.72 8.17
CA VAL A 36 22.59 4.03 6.80
C VAL A 36 23.79 4.99 6.82
N ARG A 37 23.81 5.98 7.71
CA ARG A 37 24.96 6.88 7.89
C ARG A 37 26.20 6.16 8.43
N ALA A 38 26.05 5.12 9.22
CA ALA A 38 27.17 4.32 9.71
C ALA A 38 27.76 3.40 8.63
N MET A 39 27.01 3.08 7.56
CA MET A 39 27.51 2.24 6.48
C MET A 39 28.60 2.95 5.65
N PRO A 40 29.64 2.22 5.20
CA PRO A 40 30.60 2.72 4.22
C PRO A 40 29.91 3.21 2.95
N LEU A 41 30.42 4.29 2.33
CA LEU A 41 29.87 4.84 1.09
C LEU A 41 29.82 3.78 -0.03
N ALA A 42 30.80 2.87 -0.08
CA ALA A 42 30.85 1.79 -1.06
C ALA A 42 29.68 0.78 -0.94
N MET A 43 29.04 0.70 0.24
CA MET A 43 27.88 -0.18 0.48
C MET A 43 26.54 0.53 0.27
N ARG A 44 26.52 1.85 0.12
CA ARG A 44 25.27 2.61 -0.07
C ARG A 44 24.85 2.54 -1.53
N THR A 45 23.97 1.58 -1.80
CA THR A 45 23.29 1.50 -3.10
C THR A 45 22.46 2.75 -3.36
N PRO A 46 22.12 3.07 -4.62
CA PRO A 46 21.26 4.22 -4.94
C PRO A 46 19.93 4.22 -4.16
N ALA A 47 19.34 3.05 -3.93
CA ALA A 47 18.11 2.91 -3.15
C ALA A 47 18.33 3.29 -1.67
N LEU A 48 19.47 2.93 -1.08
CA LEU A 48 19.82 3.29 0.31
C LEU A 48 20.10 4.78 0.45
N THR A 49 20.78 5.37 -0.53
CA THR A 49 21.01 6.82 -0.57
C THR A 49 19.69 7.57 -0.70
N ALA A 50 18.80 7.15 -1.61
CA ALA A 50 17.47 7.75 -1.76
C ALA A 50 16.61 7.59 -0.50
N LEU A 51 16.71 6.46 0.20
CA LEU A 51 16.03 6.27 1.49
C LEU A 51 16.57 7.24 2.55
N LEU A 52 17.89 7.39 2.64
CA LEU A 52 18.51 8.35 3.57
C LEU A 52 18.05 9.77 3.28
N GLU A 53 18.11 10.19 2.01
CA GLU A 53 17.63 11.50 1.56
C GLU A 53 16.15 11.71 1.92
N LEU A 54 15.30 10.72 1.65
CA LEU A 54 13.88 10.77 2.01
C LEU A 54 13.69 11.02 3.51
N LEU A 55 14.39 10.29 4.37
CA LEU A 55 14.19 10.38 5.83
C LEU A 55 14.77 11.67 6.43
N GLU A 56 15.75 12.27 5.78
CA GLU A 56 16.33 13.56 6.18
C GLU A 56 15.46 14.76 5.76
N MET A 57 14.51 14.57 4.83
CA MET A 57 13.56 15.61 4.43
C MET A 57 12.60 15.98 5.56
N SER A 58 12.13 17.24 5.55
CA SER A 58 11.08 17.69 6.47
C SER A 58 9.79 16.89 6.26
N GLY A 59 9.44 16.07 7.25
CA GLY A 59 8.28 15.18 7.18
C GLY A 59 8.55 13.81 6.55
N GLY A 60 9.77 13.53 6.10
CA GLY A 60 10.15 12.27 5.46
C GLY A 60 9.93 11.02 6.32
N ALA A 61 10.14 11.16 7.63
CA ALA A 61 9.92 10.09 8.61
C ALA A 61 8.48 9.50 8.56
N LYS A 62 7.47 10.27 8.10
CA LYS A 62 6.09 9.79 7.94
C LYS A 62 5.96 8.62 6.94
N HIS A 63 6.96 8.43 6.07
CA HIS A 63 6.99 7.38 5.07
C HIS A 63 7.65 6.08 5.55
N TRP A 64 8.26 6.06 6.74
CA TRP A 64 8.85 4.86 7.31
C TRP A 64 7.94 4.23 8.37
N PRO A 65 7.85 2.88 8.46
CA PRO A 65 8.38 1.85 7.56
C PRO A 65 7.45 1.53 6.37
N THR A 66 6.32 2.22 6.26
CA THR A 66 5.32 2.00 5.20
C THR A 66 5.02 3.32 4.51
N PRO A 67 5.49 3.55 3.27
CA PRO A 67 5.35 4.82 2.61
C PRO A 67 3.89 5.07 2.24
N SER A 68 3.45 6.27 2.57
CA SER A 68 2.21 6.86 2.08
C SER A 68 2.45 7.50 0.72
N LEU A 69 1.77 7.02 -0.32
CA LEU A 69 2.02 7.48 -1.70
C LEU A 69 1.22 8.73 -2.11
N TYR A 70 0.18 9.13 -1.37
CA TYR A 70 -0.65 10.28 -1.74
C TYR A 70 -0.05 11.62 -1.30
N SER A 71 0.51 11.68 -0.09
CA SER A 71 0.97 12.93 0.54
C SER A 71 2.43 13.27 0.25
N ALA A 72 2.98 12.71 -0.84
CA ALA A 72 4.37 12.89 -1.22
C ALA A 72 4.54 14.18 -2.03
N THR A 73 5.49 15.03 -1.65
CA THR A 73 6.00 16.14 -2.46
C THR A 73 6.76 15.61 -3.68
N TYR A 74 7.11 16.47 -4.64
CA TYR A 74 7.87 16.03 -5.82
C TYR A 74 9.22 15.39 -5.45
N ASP A 75 9.96 16.00 -4.51
CA ASP A 75 11.24 15.46 -4.06
C ASP A 75 11.06 14.13 -3.29
N GLU A 76 9.97 14.01 -2.51
CA GLU A 76 9.62 12.74 -1.84
C GLU A 76 9.26 11.65 -2.86
N ILE A 77 8.56 11.96 -3.96
CA ILE A 77 8.18 10.98 -5.01
C ILE A 77 9.41 10.34 -5.64
N ASP A 78 10.43 11.13 -5.99
CA ASP A 78 11.64 10.62 -6.63
C ASP A 78 12.40 9.70 -5.66
N CYS A 79 12.54 10.11 -4.40
CA CYS A 79 13.20 9.31 -3.37
C CYS A 79 12.41 8.02 -3.06
N ILE A 80 11.09 8.10 -2.94
CA ILE A 80 10.21 6.92 -2.75
C ILE A 80 10.37 5.98 -3.94
N GLY A 81 10.32 6.49 -5.17
CA GLY A 81 10.46 5.70 -6.38
C GLY A 81 11.77 4.92 -6.44
N ALA A 82 12.88 5.55 -6.04
CA ALA A 82 14.20 4.92 -5.99
C ALA A 82 14.35 3.94 -4.81
N ALA A 83 13.70 4.20 -3.67
CA ALA A 83 13.83 3.40 -2.44
C ALA A 83 12.73 2.34 -2.26
N ILE A 84 11.67 2.31 -3.08
CA ILE A 84 10.47 1.48 -2.89
C ILE A 84 10.76 -0.02 -2.70
N SER A 85 11.85 -0.51 -3.31
CA SER A 85 12.30 -1.91 -3.20
C SER A 85 12.69 -2.29 -1.76
N LEU A 86 13.17 -1.32 -0.97
CA LEU A 86 13.63 -1.50 0.41
C LEU A 86 12.49 -1.65 1.42
N PHE A 87 11.31 -1.09 1.14
CA PHE A 87 10.18 -1.17 2.06
C PHE A 87 9.52 -2.56 2.00
N ASN A 88 9.09 -3.08 3.16
CA ASN A 88 8.35 -4.35 3.23
C ASN A 88 6.93 -4.24 2.68
N SER A 89 6.33 -3.07 2.81
CA SER A 89 4.95 -2.80 2.42
C SER A 89 4.76 -1.32 2.12
N ALA A 90 3.74 -0.99 1.33
CA ALA A 90 3.33 0.38 1.00
C ALA A 90 1.82 0.58 1.16
N CYS A 91 1.42 1.86 1.27
CA CYS A 91 0.03 2.28 1.47
C CYS A 91 -0.43 3.22 0.35
N ILE A 92 -1.59 2.91 -0.22
CA ILE A 92 -2.28 3.73 -1.22
C ILE A 92 -3.33 4.57 -0.48
N ASN A 93 -3.01 5.79 -0.07
CA ASN A 93 -3.90 6.64 0.74
C ASN A 93 -4.51 7.82 -0.03
N GLY A 94 -4.70 7.66 -1.34
CA GLY A 94 -5.23 8.70 -2.20
C GLY A 94 -4.88 8.49 -3.67
N PHE A 95 -5.01 9.56 -4.47
CA PHE A 95 -4.55 9.58 -5.85
C PHE A 95 -3.59 10.74 -6.12
N CYS A 96 -2.58 10.49 -6.93
CA CYS A 96 -1.65 11.52 -7.38
C CYS A 96 -1.72 11.67 -8.90
N LEU A 97 -1.99 12.89 -9.39
CA LEU A 97 -1.95 13.21 -10.83
C LEU A 97 -0.55 13.62 -11.30
N SER A 98 0.44 13.59 -10.39
CA SER A 98 1.81 13.95 -10.72
C SER A 98 2.36 13.01 -11.80
N LYS A 99 3.03 13.61 -12.79
CA LYS A 99 3.76 12.88 -13.83
C LYS A 99 5.15 12.43 -13.38
N HIS A 100 5.57 12.80 -12.16
CA HIS A 100 6.88 12.45 -11.60
C HIS A 100 6.98 10.99 -11.16
N TRP A 101 5.86 10.31 -10.95
CA TRP A 101 5.89 8.88 -10.60
C TRP A 101 6.60 8.07 -11.70
N PRO A 102 7.54 7.17 -11.34
CA PRO A 102 8.20 6.31 -12.30
C PRO A 102 7.20 5.41 -13.01
N ALA A 103 7.01 5.62 -14.32
CA ALA A 103 6.07 4.82 -15.11
C ALA A 103 6.68 3.46 -15.51
N SER A 104 5.87 2.40 -15.46
CA SER A 104 6.27 1.03 -15.79
C SER A 104 6.27 0.68 -17.29
N GLY A 105 6.00 1.67 -18.15
CA GLY A 105 5.80 1.47 -19.59
C GLY A 105 4.56 0.63 -19.95
N ASP A 106 3.72 0.28 -18.95
CA ASP A 106 2.54 -0.55 -19.16
C ASP A 106 1.43 0.26 -19.87
N PRO A 107 1.03 -0.12 -21.10
CA PRO A 107 0.00 0.61 -21.85
C PRO A 107 -1.39 0.54 -21.21
N ALA A 108 -1.61 -0.31 -20.21
CA ALA A 108 -2.88 -0.39 -19.48
C ALA A 108 -3.15 0.84 -18.58
N PHE A 109 -2.12 1.64 -18.29
CA PHE A 109 -2.22 2.80 -17.41
C PHE A 109 -1.74 4.06 -18.11
N ARG A 110 -2.60 5.08 -18.16
CA ARG A 110 -2.25 6.42 -18.65
C ARG A 110 -1.71 7.27 -17.52
N LEU A 111 -2.15 7.00 -16.28
CA LEU A 111 -1.65 7.67 -15.09
C LEU A 111 -0.34 7.02 -14.60
N PRO A 112 0.77 7.77 -14.53
CA PRO A 112 2.04 7.26 -14.00
C PRO A 112 1.93 6.71 -12.59
N PHE A 113 1.09 7.31 -11.74
CA PHE A 113 0.80 6.81 -10.39
C PHE A 113 0.21 5.40 -10.39
N CYS A 114 -0.79 5.13 -11.23
CA CYS A 114 -1.41 3.80 -11.32
C CYS A 114 -0.42 2.77 -11.87
N SER A 115 0.36 3.16 -12.88
CA SER A 115 1.43 2.35 -13.46
C SER A 115 2.52 2.01 -12.43
N PHE A 116 2.94 2.98 -11.62
CA PHE A 116 3.91 2.79 -10.54
C PHE A 116 3.38 1.82 -9.48
N ILE A 117 2.15 2.03 -9.00
CA ILE A 117 1.53 1.13 -8.02
C ILE A 117 1.41 -0.30 -8.58
N ALA A 118 1.00 -0.43 -9.84
CA ALA A 118 0.89 -1.73 -10.49
C ALA A 118 2.23 -2.47 -10.59
N MET A 119 3.36 -1.75 -10.75
CA MET A 119 4.70 -2.33 -10.72
C MET A 119 5.04 -2.94 -9.35
N TRP A 120 4.56 -2.32 -8.28
CA TRP A 120 4.83 -2.70 -6.89
C TRP A 120 3.62 -3.31 -6.20
N ALA A 121 2.69 -3.89 -6.97
CA ALA A 121 1.38 -4.32 -6.47
C ALA A 121 1.46 -5.36 -5.34
N THR A 122 2.51 -6.18 -5.31
CA THR A 122 2.77 -7.17 -4.25
C THR A 122 3.21 -6.54 -2.93
N LYS A 123 3.70 -5.30 -2.94
CA LYS A 123 4.02 -4.54 -1.71
C LYS A 123 2.83 -3.75 -1.18
N MET A 124 1.77 -3.58 -1.97
CA MET A 124 0.59 -2.80 -1.56
C MET A 124 -0.25 -3.60 -0.58
N THR A 125 -0.28 -3.16 0.67
CA THR A 125 -0.98 -3.89 1.74
C THR A 125 -2.17 -3.12 2.31
N THR A 126 -2.17 -1.79 2.13
CA THR A 126 -3.22 -0.92 2.65
C THR A 126 -3.71 0.02 1.55
N VAL A 127 -5.03 0.19 1.47
CA VAL A 127 -5.71 1.18 0.63
C VAL A 127 -6.61 2.03 1.53
N ASP A 128 -6.49 3.35 1.42
CA ASP A 128 -7.44 4.32 1.96
C ASP A 128 -7.82 5.34 0.88
N MET A 129 -9.06 5.26 0.42
CA MET A 129 -9.64 6.09 -0.63
C MET A 129 -10.95 6.74 -0.18
N SER A 130 -11.23 6.81 1.12
CA SER A 130 -12.55 7.31 1.58
C SER A 130 -12.84 8.75 1.19
N ASP A 131 -11.81 9.53 0.93
CA ASP A 131 -11.93 10.97 0.70
C ASP A 131 -11.88 11.32 -0.79
N LEU A 132 -11.96 10.32 -1.68
CA LEU A 132 -11.74 10.50 -3.11
C LEU A 132 -13.05 10.65 -3.87
N GLN A 133 -13.11 11.69 -4.70
CA GLN A 133 -14.18 11.91 -5.68
C GLN A 133 -13.61 11.59 -7.07
N PHE A 134 -14.09 10.52 -7.72
CA PHE A 134 -13.52 10.06 -8.99
C PHE A 134 -14.53 9.90 -10.12
N PRO A 135 -14.53 10.81 -11.10
CA PRO A 135 -15.15 10.51 -12.39
C PRO A 135 -14.14 10.17 -13.50
N THR A 136 -12.93 10.73 -13.53
CA THR A 136 -12.12 10.71 -14.78
C THR A 136 -11.24 9.48 -14.99
N TYR A 137 -10.71 8.83 -13.94
CA TYR A 137 -9.74 7.73 -14.05
C TYR A 137 -10.15 6.46 -13.31
N ARG A 138 -11.44 6.34 -13.00
CA ARG A 138 -12.01 5.26 -12.18
C ARG A 138 -11.61 3.87 -12.69
N ASP A 139 -11.73 3.62 -13.99
CA ASP A 139 -11.37 2.35 -14.61
C ASP A 139 -9.88 1.99 -14.42
N GLU A 140 -8.99 2.98 -14.45
CA GLU A 140 -7.55 2.76 -14.22
C GLU A 140 -7.28 2.38 -12.76
N PHE A 141 -7.98 2.99 -11.81
CA PHE A 141 -7.88 2.62 -10.40
C PHE A 141 -8.40 1.20 -10.15
N CYS A 142 -9.54 0.84 -10.72
CA CYS A 142 -10.07 -0.52 -10.61
C CYS A 142 -9.08 -1.55 -11.17
N ARG A 143 -8.45 -1.28 -12.33
CA ARG A 143 -7.41 -2.15 -12.89
C ARG A 143 -6.15 -2.22 -12.03
N MET A 144 -5.73 -1.10 -11.43
CA MET A 144 -4.58 -1.04 -10.53
C MET A 144 -4.87 -1.84 -9.24
N LEU A 145 -6.02 -1.62 -8.62
CA LEU A 145 -6.45 -2.33 -7.41
C LEU A 145 -6.55 -3.83 -7.66
N ALA A 146 -7.10 -4.24 -8.80
CA ALA A 146 -7.20 -5.65 -9.17
C ALA A 146 -5.84 -6.38 -9.27
N ARG A 147 -4.72 -5.64 -9.41
CA ARG A 147 -3.36 -6.20 -9.38
C ARG A 147 -2.78 -6.27 -7.97
N CYS A 148 -3.32 -5.50 -7.03
CA CYS A 148 -2.83 -5.42 -5.65
C CYS A 148 -3.36 -6.58 -4.80
N THR A 149 -2.93 -7.80 -5.10
CA THR A 149 -3.45 -9.02 -4.44
C THR A 149 -3.03 -9.16 -2.96
N SER A 150 -2.01 -8.41 -2.53
CA SER A 150 -1.46 -8.43 -1.17
C SER A 150 -2.18 -7.48 -0.19
N LEU A 151 -3.30 -6.88 -0.62
CA LEU A 151 -4.11 -5.99 0.21
C LEU A 151 -4.66 -6.73 1.43
N LYS A 152 -4.44 -6.13 2.62
CA LYS A 152 -4.91 -6.62 3.92
C LYS A 152 -5.97 -5.71 4.51
N ARG A 153 -5.81 -4.40 4.35
CA ARG A 153 -6.73 -3.37 4.84
C ARG A 153 -7.17 -2.49 3.69
N VAL A 154 -8.48 -2.37 3.50
CA VAL A 154 -9.07 -1.56 2.44
C VAL A 154 -10.13 -0.65 3.03
N ARG A 155 -10.01 0.64 2.75
CA ARG A 155 -11.02 1.65 3.04
C ARG A 155 -11.38 2.36 1.75
N ILE A 156 -12.59 2.18 1.26
CA ILE A 156 -13.03 2.69 -0.05
C ILE A 156 -14.45 3.24 0.01
N PRO A 157 -14.84 4.10 -0.94
CA PRO A 157 -16.24 4.40 -1.20
C PRO A 157 -17.03 3.14 -1.53
N THR A 158 -18.33 3.15 -1.25
CA THR A 158 -19.22 2.00 -1.47
C THR A 158 -19.72 1.98 -2.90
N GLU A 159 -18.77 1.84 -3.80
CA GLU A 159 -18.99 1.73 -5.23
C GLU A 159 -18.76 0.28 -5.66
N ASP A 160 -19.58 -0.21 -6.58
CA ASP A 160 -19.61 -1.61 -6.96
C ASP A 160 -18.33 -2.07 -7.63
N ASP A 161 -17.82 -1.32 -8.60
CA ASP A 161 -16.57 -1.62 -9.31
C ASP A 161 -15.32 -1.59 -8.42
N LEU A 162 -15.18 -0.60 -7.52
CA LEU A 162 -14.07 -0.54 -6.55
C LEU A 162 -14.13 -1.72 -5.58
N LEU A 163 -15.32 -2.04 -5.08
CA LEU A 163 -15.51 -3.17 -4.19
C LEU A 163 -15.20 -4.48 -4.89
N GLU A 164 -15.67 -4.69 -6.11
CA GLU A 164 -15.33 -5.85 -6.93
C GLU A 164 -13.82 -5.97 -7.16
N ALA A 165 -13.15 -4.86 -7.46
CA ALA A 165 -11.71 -4.82 -7.72
C ALA A 165 -10.88 -5.33 -6.53
N VAL A 166 -11.29 -5.07 -5.29
CA VAL A 166 -10.54 -5.44 -4.08
C VAL A 166 -11.07 -6.66 -3.32
N THR A 167 -12.26 -7.17 -3.69
CA THR A 167 -12.87 -8.33 -3.04
C THR A 167 -12.97 -9.56 -3.93
N SER A 168 -12.34 -9.53 -5.11
CA SER A 168 -12.21 -10.70 -5.96
C SER A 168 -11.49 -11.84 -5.23
N SER A 169 -11.66 -13.07 -5.70
CA SER A 169 -11.03 -14.27 -5.11
C SER A 169 -9.50 -14.25 -5.13
N ALA A 170 -8.88 -13.35 -5.90
CA ALA A 170 -7.44 -13.15 -5.92
C ALA A 170 -6.92 -12.38 -4.70
N HIS A 171 -7.81 -11.72 -3.94
CA HIS A 171 -7.44 -10.86 -2.82
C HIS A 171 -7.60 -11.56 -1.48
N SER A 172 -6.71 -11.23 -0.54
CA SER A 172 -6.75 -11.70 0.85
C SER A 172 -7.08 -10.57 1.83
N VAL A 173 -8.03 -9.71 1.48
CA VAL A 173 -8.42 -8.55 2.31
C VAL A 173 -9.03 -9.03 3.63
N ALA A 174 -8.41 -8.65 4.74
CA ALA A 174 -8.86 -9.02 6.08
C ALA A 174 -9.74 -7.94 6.73
N GLU A 175 -9.49 -6.67 6.42
CA GLU A 175 -10.19 -5.53 6.99
C GLU A 175 -10.78 -4.68 5.88
N LEU A 176 -12.10 -4.52 5.87
CA LEU A 176 -12.84 -3.73 4.90
C LEU A 176 -13.62 -2.62 5.62
N SER A 177 -13.42 -1.37 5.21
CA SER A 177 -14.15 -0.20 5.68
C SER A 177 -14.82 0.48 4.50
N LEU A 178 -16.14 0.56 4.55
CA LEU A 178 -16.96 1.17 3.51
C LEU A 178 -17.58 2.46 4.03
N ALA A 179 -17.55 3.50 3.20
CA ALA A 179 -18.24 4.76 3.43
C ALA A 179 -19.07 5.12 2.18
N PRO A 180 -20.24 5.75 2.32
CA PRO A 180 -20.99 6.20 1.17
C PRO A 180 -20.25 7.39 0.52
N PRO A 181 -20.32 7.54 -0.82
CA PRO A 181 -19.74 8.70 -1.50
C PRO A 181 -20.43 10.02 -1.11
N HIS A 182 -21.71 9.94 -0.69
CA HIS A 182 -22.54 11.08 -0.27
C HIS A 182 -23.30 10.79 1.03
N ASP A 183 -23.71 11.83 1.76
CA ASP A 183 -24.08 11.71 3.18
C ASP A 183 -25.31 10.83 3.51
N LYS A 184 -26.10 10.36 2.54
CA LYS A 184 -27.23 9.44 2.77
C LYS A 184 -27.58 8.63 1.52
N GLU A 185 -26.92 7.51 1.32
CA GLU A 185 -27.28 6.56 0.26
C GLU A 185 -27.61 5.17 0.82
N ASN A 186 -28.61 4.53 0.22
CA ASN A 186 -28.87 3.13 0.45
C ASN A 186 -27.68 2.30 -0.04
N PHE A 187 -27.33 1.24 0.69
CA PHE A 187 -26.25 0.36 0.29
C PHE A 187 -26.55 -0.27 -1.09
N PRO A 188 -25.66 -0.16 -2.09
CA PRO A 188 -25.96 -0.61 -3.44
C PRO A 188 -26.19 -2.12 -3.46
N PRO A 189 -27.28 -2.63 -4.10
CA PRO A 189 -27.56 -4.06 -4.12
C PRO A 189 -26.42 -4.92 -4.68
N ARG A 190 -25.68 -4.41 -5.69
CA ARG A 190 -24.52 -5.10 -6.26
C ARG A 190 -23.35 -5.21 -5.28
N ALA A 191 -23.15 -4.20 -4.44
CA ALA A 191 -22.12 -4.24 -3.42
C ALA A 191 -22.40 -5.31 -2.35
N ILE A 192 -23.67 -5.69 -2.13
CA ILE A 192 -24.04 -6.76 -1.20
C ILE A 192 -23.46 -8.10 -1.66
N ALA A 193 -23.55 -8.41 -2.96
CA ALA A 193 -23.06 -9.67 -3.51
C ALA A 193 -21.53 -9.79 -3.39
N ALA A 194 -20.80 -8.71 -3.66
CA ALA A 194 -19.35 -8.63 -3.46
C ALA A 194 -18.99 -8.83 -1.98
N LEU A 195 -19.70 -8.14 -1.09
CA LEU A 195 -19.49 -8.25 0.35
C LEU A 195 -19.79 -9.65 0.90
N GLN A 196 -20.85 -10.31 0.41
CA GLN A 196 -21.17 -11.69 0.78
C GLN A 196 -20.06 -12.66 0.36
N ARG A 197 -19.52 -12.52 -0.87
CA ARG A 197 -18.37 -13.32 -1.33
C ARG A 197 -17.13 -13.07 -0.49
N TRP A 198 -16.85 -11.81 -0.16
CA TRP A 198 -15.75 -11.46 0.72
C TRP A 198 -15.91 -12.05 2.12
N LEU A 199 -17.10 -11.95 2.73
CA LEU A 199 -17.40 -12.56 4.04
C LEU A 199 -17.22 -14.08 4.02
N ALA A 200 -17.57 -14.73 2.91
CA ALA A 200 -17.42 -16.16 2.70
C ALA A 200 -15.99 -16.60 2.31
N SER A 201 -15.08 -15.66 2.03
CA SER A 201 -13.71 -15.97 1.56
C SER A 201 -12.81 -16.65 2.60
N GLY A 202 -13.18 -16.62 3.88
CA GLY A 202 -12.34 -17.08 4.99
C GLY A 202 -11.19 -16.12 5.36
N HIS A 203 -11.03 -15.01 4.64
CA HIS A 203 -10.05 -13.97 4.97
C HIS A 203 -10.66 -12.82 5.77
N ALA A 204 -11.98 -12.61 5.67
CA ALA A 204 -12.68 -11.50 6.32
C ALA A 204 -12.57 -11.57 7.85
N ARG A 205 -11.99 -10.53 8.46
CA ARG A 205 -11.82 -10.40 9.92
C ARG A 205 -12.57 -9.22 10.49
N ARG A 206 -12.61 -8.08 9.78
CA ARG A 206 -13.24 -6.85 10.25
C ARG A 206 -14.01 -6.15 9.13
N LEU A 207 -15.27 -5.84 9.39
CA LEU A 207 -16.10 -5.01 8.52
C LEU A 207 -16.52 -3.74 9.28
N LYS A 208 -16.33 -2.58 8.66
CA LYS A 208 -16.83 -1.29 9.14
C LYS A 208 -17.71 -0.66 8.08
N LEU A 209 -18.95 -0.36 8.41
CA LEU A 209 -19.91 0.32 7.54
C LEU A 209 -20.21 1.70 8.14
N ALA A 210 -19.56 2.75 7.65
CA ALA A 210 -19.79 4.09 8.16
C ALA A 210 -20.99 4.73 7.46
N ARG A 211 -21.91 5.35 8.22
CA ARG A 211 -23.01 6.20 7.71
C ARG A 211 -24.03 5.49 6.79
N PHE A 212 -24.18 4.17 6.89
CA PHE A 212 -25.21 3.42 6.17
C PHE A 212 -26.49 3.24 6.99
N SER A 213 -27.65 3.48 6.36
CA SER A 213 -28.90 2.82 6.75
C SER A 213 -28.94 1.45 6.08
N VAL A 214 -28.53 0.40 6.79
CA VAL A 214 -28.63 -0.97 6.27
C VAL A 214 -30.09 -1.41 6.36
N PRO A 215 -30.77 -1.75 5.25
CA PRO A 215 -32.09 -2.36 5.34
C PRO A 215 -31.96 -3.69 6.07
N ILE A 216 -32.77 -3.89 7.12
CA ILE A 216 -32.72 -5.07 8.01
C ILE A 216 -32.84 -6.39 7.20
N ASP A 217 -33.49 -6.35 6.04
CA ASP A 217 -33.77 -7.51 5.17
C ASP A 217 -32.74 -7.75 4.06
N ALA A 218 -31.65 -6.97 3.99
CA ALA A 218 -30.69 -7.00 2.88
C ALA A 218 -29.78 -8.26 2.82
N GLY A 219 -30.03 -9.29 3.65
CA GLY A 219 -29.24 -10.53 3.67
C GLY A 219 -27.82 -10.40 4.24
N LEU A 220 -27.38 -9.19 4.60
CA LEU A 220 -26.12 -8.91 5.30
C LEU A 220 -25.96 -9.72 6.60
N PRO A 221 -27.00 -9.85 7.46
CA PRO A 221 -26.89 -10.63 8.69
C PRO A 221 -26.62 -12.11 8.44
N ARG A 222 -27.13 -12.66 7.32
CA ARG A 222 -26.87 -14.06 6.93
C ARG A 222 -25.43 -14.25 6.47
N GLY A 223 -24.89 -13.32 5.66
CA GLY A 223 -23.50 -13.36 5.24
C GLY A 223 -22.51 -13.22 6.41
N ALA A 224 -22.81 -12.34 7.38
CA ALA A 224 -21.98 -12.18 8.57
C ALA A 224 -21.98 -13.45 9.45
N ARG A 225 -23.14 -14.08 9.63
CA ARG A 225 -23.27 -15.33 10.41
C ARG A 225 -22.58 -16.53 9.74
N ALA A 226 -22.41 -16.49 8.42
CA ALA A 226 -21.73 -17.52 7.65
C ALA A 226 -20.19 -17.35 7.64
N SER A 227 -19.67 -16.21 8.10
CA SER A 227 -18.22 -15.96 8.11
C SER A 227 -17.58 -16.53 9.38
N PRO A 228 -16.76 -17.59 9.30
CA PRO A 228 -16.15 -18.20 10.49
C PRO A 228 -15.03 -17.35 11.10
N THR A 229 -14.51 -16.35 10.36
CA THR A 229 -13.33 -15.55 10.73
C THR A 229 -13.67 -14.13 11.14
N LEU A 230 -14.92 -13.70 11.02
CA LEU A 230 -15.34 -12.34 11.34
C LEU A 230 -15.27 -12.11 12.86
N THR A 231 -14.38 -11.23 13.29
CA THR A 231 -14.16 -10.89 14.71
C THR A 231 -14.76 -9.55 15.10
N SER A 232 -15.06 -8.68 14.13
CA SER A 232 -15.64 -7.36 14.38
C SER A 232 -16.54 -6.91 13.23
N LEU A 233 -17.75 -6.48 13.59
CA LEU A 233 -18.71 -5.80 12.72
C LEU A 233 -19.08 -4.47 13.39
N ARG A 234 -18.89 -3.35 12.69
CA ARG A 234 -19.18 -2.00 13.21
C ARG A 234 -19.88 -1.13 12.19
#